data_AF-A0A7J4KPS6-F1
#
_entry.id   AF-A0A7J4KPS6-F1
#
_cell.length_a   1.000
_cell.length_b   1.000
_cell.length_c   1.000
_cell.angle_alpha   90.00
_cell.angle_beta   90.00
_cell.angle_gamma   90.00
#
_symmetry.space_group_name_H-M   'P 1'
#
loop_
_entity.id
_entity.type
_entity.pdbx_description
1 polymer ?
#
loop_
_entity_poly.entity_id
_entity_poly.type
_entity_poly.pdbx_seq_one_letter_code
_entity_poly.pdbx_strand_id
1 'polypeptide(L)'
;MKKHRRGFSQKCSTLHSDVKKGKMTSGSPRERGVCILCGGEKEGVPAQKDAAISFFRSFRKLLGMEEKHTIACNACLPLCLPKRAVFEKSLSRHRLYAMGFVFFLLAGSAAFGSFPLWLLLPAAIGAAIILLLPFGRYFPAFKTSDGK
;
A
#
# COMPACT_ATOMS: atom_id res chain seq x y z
N MET A 1 8.33 25.37 -28.62
CA MET A 1 8.30 23.94 -28.23
C MET A 1 7.05 23.64 -27.41
N LYS A 2 6.03 22.99 -27.98
CA LYS A 2 4.73 22.69 -27.34
C LYS A 2 4.78 21.31 -26.67
N LYS A 3 4.67 21.28 -25.34
CA LYS A 3 4.70 20.05 -24.51
C LYS A 3 3.32 19.37 -24.57
N HIS A 4 3.24 18.22 -25.25
CA HIS A 4 2.07 17.34 -25.26
C HIS A 4 1.77 16.81 -23.84
N ARG A 5 0.73 17.34 -23.17
CA ARG A 5 0.10 16.68 -22.03
C ARG A 5 -0.74 15.52 -22.58
N ARG A 6 -0.23 14.29 -22.46
CA ARG A 6 -1.02 13.09 -22.73
C ARG A 6 -2.02 12.90 -21.60
N GLY A 7 -3.30 13.06 -21.95
CA GLY A 7 -4.45 12.85 -21.07
C GLY A 7 -4.46 11.42 -20.56
N PHE A 8 -4.20 11.28 -19.26
CA PHE A 8 -4.34 10.02 -18.56
C PHE A 8 -5.82 9.87 -18.18
N SER A 9 -6.54 9.16 -19.07
CA SER A 9 -7.59 8.21 -18.69
C SER A 9 -8.86 8.78 -18.02
N GLN A 10 -9.70 9.44 -18.82
CA GLN A 10 -11.13 9.65 -18.54
C GLN A 10 -12.00 8.38 -18.76
N LYS A 11 -11.40 7.20 -18.97
CA LYS A 11 -12.11 5.94 -19.25
C LYS A 11 -12.35 5.10 -17.98
N CYS A 12 -12.89 5.71 -16.93
CA CYS A 12 -13.35 4.97 -15.74
C CYS A 12 -14.80 5.30 -15.36
N SER A 13 -15.56 5.94 -16.27
CA SER A 13 -16.87 6.53 -15.95
C SER A 13 -18.07 5.74 -16.51
N THR A 14 -17.89 4.67 -17.29
CA THR A 14 -19.02 4.02 -18.00
C THR A 14 -19.09 2.50 -17.93
N LEU A 15 -18.23 1.83 -17.16
CA LEU A 15 -18.37 0.42 -16.84
C LEU A 15 -18.69 0.29 -15.35
N HIS A 16 -19.76 -0.45 -15.03
CA HIS A 16 -20.33 -0.72 -13.69
C HIS A 16 -21.66 -0.02 -13.35
N SER A 17 -22.65 -0.08 -14.24
CA SER A 17 -24.07 0.12 -13.85
C SER A 17 -24.79 -1.17 -13.43
N ASP A 18 -24.16 -2.35 -13.57
CA ASP A 18 -24.76 -3.64 -13.21
C ASP A 18 -24.03 -4.34 -12.05
N VAL A 19 -23.64 -3.58 -11.03
CA VAL A 19 -23.29 -4.19 -9.74
C VAL A 19 -24.60 -4.57 -9.05
N LYS A 20 -25.04 -5.80 -9.32
CA LYS A 20 -26.01 -6.56 -8.51
C LYS A 20 -25.87 -6.16 -7.04
N LYS A 21 -26.96 -5.63 -6.45
CA LYS A 21 -27.08 -5.30 -5.02
C LYS A 21 -26.86 -6.56 -4.17
N GLY A 22 -25.60 -6.96 -3.99
CA GLY A 22 -25.21 -7.94 -3.00
C GLY A 22 -25.53 -7.37 -1.62
N LYS A 23 -26.48 -8.01 -0.95
CA LYS A 23 -26.92 -7.69 0.41
C LYS A 23 -25.73 -7.97 1.36
N MET A 24 -24.87 -6.98 1.57
CA MET A 24 -23.74 -7.06 2.49
C MET A 24 -24.26 -6.99 3.92
N THR A 25 -24.10 -8.09 4.65
CA THR A 25 -24.42 -8.23 6.06
C THR A 25 -23.59 -7.28 6.91
N SER A 26 -24.29 -6.67 7.87
CA SER A 26 -23.90 -5.54 8.69
C SER A 26 -23.08 -5.99 9.90
N GLY A 27 -21.82 -5.55 9.99
CA GLY A 27 -21.05 -5.69 11.22
C GLY A 27 -19.94 -4.65 11.46
N SER A 28 -19.62 -3.79 10.48
CA SER A 28 -18.66 -2.69 10.68
C SER A 28 -19.34 -1.33 10.61
N PRO A 29 -19.02 -0.37 11.51
CA PRO A 29 -19.52 0.99 11.40
C PRO A 29 -19.12 1.58 10.04
N ARG A 30 -20.11 2.12 9.32
CA ARG A 30 -19.91 2.81 8.05
C ARG A 30 -19.33 4.19 8.38
N GLU A 31 -18.14 4.48 7.88
CA GLU A 31 -17.53 5.80 8.01
C GLU A 31 -17.60 6.55 6.67
N ARG A 32 -17.78 7.88 6.74
CA ARG A 32 -17.63 8.76 5.58
C ARG A 32 -16.14 9.05 5.37
N GLY A 33 -15.69 8.94 4.13
CA GLY A 33 -14.31 9.21 3.78
C GLY A 33 -14.05 9.18 2.29
N VAL A 34 -12.78 9.32 1.91
CA VAL A 34 -12.35 9.28 0.51
C VAL A 34 -12.09 7.84 0.12
N CYS A 35 -12.74 7.38 -0.95
CA CYS A 35 -12.50 6.05 -1.47
C CYS A 35 -11.10 5.96 -2.11
N ILE A 36 -10.29 4.99 -1.71
CA ILE A 36 -8.90 4.88 -2.18
C ILE A 36 -8.78 4.60 -3.68
N LEU A 37 -9.77 3.95 -4.29
CA LEU A 37 -9.74 3.58 -5.71
C LEU A 37 -10.37 4.65 -6.60
N CYS A 38 -11.55 5.15 -6.24
CA CYS A 38 -12.27 6.12 -7.08
C CYS A 38 -12.03 7.58 -6.70
N GLY A 39 -11.38 7.86 -5.56
CA GLY A 39 -11.10 9.21 -5.06
C GLY A 39 -12.32 10.02 -4.60
N GLY A 40 -13.53 9.46 -4.71
CA GLY A 40 -14.77 10.13 -4.32
C GLY A 40 -15.06 10.01 -2.82
N GLU A 41 -15.65 11.04 -2.24
CA GLU A 41 -16.17 11.03 -0.87
C GLU A 41 -17.49 10.24 -0.83
N LYS A 42 -17.49 9.11 -0.12
CA LYS A 42 -18.62 8.18 -0.04
C LYS A 42 -18.71 7.59 1.37
N GLU A 43 -19.72 6.77 1.61
CA GLU A 43 -19.79 5.91 2.79
C GLU A 43 -19.25 4.51 2.43
N GLY A 44 -18.44 3.92 3.31
CA GLY A 44 -17.76 2.68 3.00
C GLY A 44 -17.22 1.95 4.21
N VAL A 45 -16.47 0.89 3.94
CA VAL A 45 -15.75 0.14 4.97
C VAL A 45 -14.43 0.87 5.25
N PRO A 46 -14.14 1.22 6.52
CA PRO A 46 -12.90 1.88 6.87
C PRO A 46 -11.69 0.95 6.67
N ALA A 47 -10.57 1.53 6.27
CA ALA A 47 -9.31 0.81 6.26
C ALA A 47 -8.93 0.38 7.68
N GLN A 48 -8.45 -0.86 7.83
CA GLN A 48 -7.91 -1.37 9.08
C GLN A 48 -6.69 -0.56 9.50
N LYS A 49 -6.56 -0.28 10.80
CA LYS A 49 -5.41 0.44 11.36
C LYS A 49 -4.15 -0.43 11.24
N ASP A 50 -3.42 -0.27 10.14
CA ASP A 50 -2.11 -0.87 9.93
C ASP A 50 -1.00 0.13 10.26
N ALA A 51 0.18 -0.36 10.67
CA ALA A 51 1.35 0.47 10.93
C ALA A 51 1.72 1.37 9.73
N ALA A 52 1.55 0.85 8.51
CA ALA A 52 1.75 1.60 7.27
C ALA A 52 0.79 2.80 7.16
N ILE A 53 -0.50 2.62 7.48
CA ILE A 53 -1.48 3.72 7.45
C ILE A 53 -1.16 4.74 8.53
N SER A 54 -0.76 4.29 9.73
CA SER A 54 -0.32 5.19 10.79
C SER A 54 0.88 6.03 10.35
N PHE A 55 1.87 5.40 9.72
CA PHE A 55 3.02 6.10 9.15
C PHE A 55 2.62 7.13 8.10
N PHE A 56 1.74 6.76 7.15
CA PHE A 56 1.24 7.71 6.14
C PHE A 56 0.45 8.87 6.74
N ARG A 57 -0.31 8.64 7.82
CA ARG A 57 -1.03 9.70 8.55
C ARG A 57 -0.06 10.63 9.24
N SER A 58 0.91 10.10 9.97
CA SER A 58 1.98 10.90 10.60
C SER A 58 2.77 11.70 9.56
N PHE A 59 3.10 11.09 8.43
CA PHE A 59 3.81 11.75 7.34
C PHE A 59 2.99 12.87 6.69
N ARG A 60 1.69 12.66 6.48
CA ARG A 60 0.78 13.71 6.00
C ARG A 60 0.61 14.85 6.99
N LYS A 61 0.53 14.53 8.29
CA LYS A 61 0.46 15.52 9.36
C LYS A 61 1.73 16.37 9.40
N LEU A 62 2.89 15.75 9.20
CA LEU A 62 4.16 16.47 9.07
C LEU A 62 4.17 17.42 7.87
N LEU A 63 3.49 17.06 6.77
CA LEU A 63 3.31 17.89 5.58
C LEU A 63 2.17 18.91 5.68
N GLY A 64 1.46 18.99 6.81
CA GLY A 64 0.33 19.91 7.00
C GLY A 64 -0.91 19.59 6.15
N MET A 65 -1.07 18.34 5.69
CA MET A 65 -2.23 17.92 4.91
C MET A 65 -3.40 17.51 5.81
N GLU A 66 -4.62 17.80 5.39
CA GLU A 66 -5.86 17.47 6.11
C GLU A 66 -6.04 15.94 6.24
N GLU A 67 -6.35 15.48 7.46
CA GLU A 67 -6.54 14.05 7.75
C GLU A 67 -7.91 13.57 7.25
N LYS A 68 -7.95 13.06 6.02
CA LYS A 68 -9.14 12.37 5.48
C LYS A 68 -9.09 10.87 5.76
N HIS A 69 -10.21 10.32 6.25
CA HIS A 69 -10.37 8.88 6.43
C HIS A 69 -10.34 8.15 5.08
N THR A 70 -9.51 7.11 4.99
CA THR A 70 -9.43 6.23 3.82
C THR A 70 -10.43 5.11 3.94
N ILE A 71 -11.35 5.02 2.97
CA ILE A 71 -12.39 4.00 2.93
C ILE A 71 -12.36 3.21 1.61
N ALA A 72 -13.03 2.06 1.57
CA ALA A 72 -13.43 1.40 0.33
C ALA A 72 -14.96 1.47 0.18
N CYS A 73 -15.43 2.05 -0.92
CA CYS A 73 -16.85 1.99 -1.25
C CYS A 73 -17.24 0.58 -1.72
N ASN A 74 -18.53 0.22 -1.62
CA ASN A 74 -19.01 -1.13 -1.93
C ASN A 74 -18.66 -1.60 -3.35
N ALA A 75 -18.67 -0.69 -4.33
CA ALA A 75 -18.32 -1.02 -5.71
C ALA A 75 -16.82 -1.32 -5.90
N CYS A 76 -15.95 -0.70 -5.10
CA CYS A 76 -14.50 -0.81 -5.21
C CYS A 76 -13.89 -1.87 -4.27
N LEU A 77 -14.62 -2.27 -3.22
CA LEU A 77 -14.21 -3.30 -2.27
C LEU A 77 -13.77 -4.62 -2.94
N PRO A 78 -14.50 -5.22 -3.91
CA PRO A 78 -14.07 -6.45 -4.56
C PRO A 78 -12.77 -6.30 -5.37
N LEU A 79 -12.40 -5.09 -5.77
CA LEU A 79 -11.15 -4.81 -6.48
C LEU A 79 -9.96 -4.59 -5.51
N CYS A 80 -10.23 -4.18 -4.27
CA CYS A 80 -9.20 -3.99 -3.25
C CYS A 80 -8.65 -5.32 -2.72
N LEU A 81 -9.53 -6.30 -2.47
CA LEU A 81 -9.16 -7.61 -1.90
C LEU A 81 -8.05 -8.34 -2.69
N PRO A 82 -8.16 -8.54 -4.02
CA PRO A 82 -7.11 -9.23 -4.77
C PRO A 82 -5.80 -8.43 -4.84
N LYS A 83 -5.89 -7.09 -4.89
CA LYS A 83 -4.70 -6.22 -4.90
C LYS A 83 -3.89 -6.33 -3.62
N ARG A 84 -4.57 -6.50 -2.47
CA ARG A 84 -3.91 -6.77 -1.19
C ARG A 84 -3.14 -8.09 -1.22
N ALA A 85 -3.74 -9.17 -1.70
CA ALA A 85 -3.05 -10.46 -1.81
C ALA A 85 -1.80 -10.38 -2.70
N VAL A 86 -1.85 -9.61 -3.79
CA VAL A 86 -0.69 -9.34 -4.66
C VAL A 86 0.38 -8.54 -3.91
N PHE A 87 -0.01 -7.53 -3.13
CA PHE A 87 0.90 -6.75 -2.31
C PHE A 87 1.61 -7.61 -1.25
N GLU A 88 0.88 -8.45 -0.51
CA GLU A 88 1.45 -9.34 0.50
C GLU A 88 2.46 -10.34 -0.10
N LYS A 89 2.13 -10.92 -1.26
CA LYS A 89 3.07 -11.76 -2.04
C LYS A 89 4.28 -10.98 -2.56
N SER A 90 4.13 -9.70 -2.87
CA SER A 90 5.25 -8.85 -3.26
C SER A 90 6.14 -8.55 -2.05
N LEU A 91 5.54 -8.20 -0.92
CA LEU A 91 6.25 -7.83 0.30
C LEU A 91 7.08 -9.01 0.84
N SER A 92 6.54 -10.22 0.84
CA SER A 92 7.30 -11.42 1.24
C SER A 92 8.52 -11.66 0.35
N ARG A 93 8.39 -11.48 -0.97
CA ARG A 93 9.51 -11.58 -1.93
C ARG A 93 10.56 -10.49 -1.70
N HIS A 94 10.14 -9.24 -1.49
CA HIS A 94 11.08 -8.15 -1.22
C HIS A 94 11.79 -8.32 0.11
N ARG A 95 11.12 -8.89 1.12
CA ARG A 95 11.76 -9.27 2.39
C ARG A 95 12.86 -10.31 2.18
N LEU A 96 12.62 -11.30 1.33
CA LEU A 96 13.63 -12.29 0.95
C LEU A 96 14.80 -11.63 0.22
N TYR A 97 14.54 -10.72 -0.73
CA TYR A 97 15.59 -9.98 -1.43
C TYR A 97 16.41 -9.07 -0.51
N ALA A 98 15.76 -8.36 0.42
CA ALA A 98 16.45 -7.52 1.40
C ALA A 98 17.36 -8.35 2.30
N MET A 99 16.89 -9.50 2.80
CA MET A 99 17.70 -10.42 3.60
C MET A 99 18.85 -11.02 2.79
N GLY A 100 18.59 -11.45 1.55
CA GLY A 100 19.61 -11.97 0.64
C GLY A 100 20.68 -10.93 0.31
N PHE A 101 20.29 -9.66 0.12
CA PHE A 101 21.22 -8.56 -0.12
C PHE A 101 22.14 -8.31 1.08
N VAL A 102 21.58 -8.25 2.30
CA VAL A 102 22.38 -8.08 3.53
C VAL A 102 23.32 -9.27 3.73
N PHE A 103 22.81 -10.49 3.55
CA PHE A 103 23.62 -11.70 3.67
C PHE A 103 24.75 -11.73 2.65
N PHE A 104 24.48 -11.36 1.39
CA PHE A 104 25.49 -11.29 0.34
C PHE A 104 26.61 -10.30 0.69
N LEU A 105 26.26 -9.12 1.21
CA LEU A 105 27.25 -8.13 1.64
C LEU A 105 28.09 -8.62 2.83
N LEU A 106 27.45 -9.26 3.82
CA LEU A 106 28.14 -9.82 4.98
C LEU A 106 29.06 -11.00 4.61
N ALA A 107 28.59 -11.89 3.75
CA ALA A 107 29.37 -13.03 3.25
C ALA A 107 30.56 -12.55 2.39
N GLY A 108 30.34 -11.53 1.55
CA GLY A 108 31.39 -10.87 0.80
C GLY A 108 32.45 -10.27 1.72
N SER A 109 32.05 -9.47 2.72
CA SER A 109 33.01 -8.88 3.67
C SER A 109 33.78 -9.93 4.47
N ALA A 110 33.12 -11.04 4.83
CA ALA A 110 33.77 -12.17 5.50
C ALA A 110 34.90 -12.77 4.66
N ALA A 111 34.66 -12.97 3.37
CA ALA A 111 35.62 -13.57 2.44
C ALA A 111 36.87 -12.69 2.24
N PHE A 112 36.72 -11.37 2.32
CA PHE A 112 37.84 -10.42 2.23
C PHE A 112 38.55 -10.17 3.57
N GLY A 113 38.16 -10.86 4.65
CA GLY A 113 38.81 -10.76 5.96
C GLY A 113 38.65 -9.40 6.65
N SER A 114 37.73 -8.56 6.19
CA SER A 114 37.51 -7.23 6.76
C SER A 114 36.01 -6.97 6.92
N PHE A 115 35.60 -6.69 8.16
CA PHE A 115 34.24 -6.26 8.50
C PHE A 115 34.24 -4.80 8.95
N PRO A 116 34.49 -3.84 8.05
CA PRO A 116 34.38 -2.45 8.43
C PRO A 116 32.91 -2.17 8.80
N LEU A 117 32.69 -1.63 10.01
CA LEU A 117 31.37 -1.19 10.47
C LEU A 117 30.71 -0.22 9.47
N TRP A 118 31.53 0.50 8.71
CA TRP A 118 31.11 1.39 7.63
C TRP A 118 30.36 0.72 6.49
N LEU A 119 30.54 -0.59 6.23
CA LEU A 119 29.75 -1.34 5.24
C LEU A 119 28.32 -1.61 5.73
N LEU A 120 28.08 -1.56 7.04
CA LEU A 120 26.75 -1.77 7.60
C LEU A 120 25.78 -0.67 7.18
N LEU A 121 26.27 0.57 7.05
CA LEU A 121 25.46 1.73 6.68
C LEU A 121 24.87 1.60 5.26
N PRO A 122 25.67 1.42 4.18
CA PRO A 122 25.12 1.22 2.84
C PRO A 122 24.32 -0.09 2.72
N ALA A 123 24.67 -1.14 3.47
CA ALA A 123 23.87 -2.36 3.54
C ALA A 123 22.46 -2.10 4.10
N ALA A 124 22.38 -1.37 5.22
CA ALA A 124 21.12 -0.99 5.85
C ALA A 124 20.30 -0.06 4.95
N ILE A 125 20.92 0.95 4.31
CA ILE A 125 20.27 1.85 3.37
C ILE A 125 19.73 1.07 2.16
N GLY A 126 20.54 0.18 1.58
CA GLY A 126 20.13 -0.65 0.45
C GLY A 126 18.96 -1.58 0.80
N ALA A 127 19.02 -2.24 1.96
CA ALA A 127 17.92 -3.07 2.46
C ALA A 127 16.63 -2.25 2.69
N ALA A 128 16.76 -1.05 3.26
CA ALA A 128 15.64 -0.15 3.48
C ALA A 128 14.98 0.28 2.14
N ILE A 129 15.78 0.60 1.12
CA ILE A 129 15.28 0.95 -0.23
C ILE A 129 14.54 -0.25 -0.86
N ILE A 130 15.10 -1.46 -0.76
CA ILE A 130 14.47 -2.69 -1.25
C ILE A 130 13.12 -2.93 -0.57
N LEU A 131 13.03 -2.70 0.74
CA LEU A 131 11.79 -2.81 1.49
C LEU A 131 10.81 -1.68 1.20
N LEU A 132 11.29 -0.50 0.79
CA LEU A 132 10.45 0.65 0.47
C LEU A 132 9.77 0.56 -0.90
N LEU A 133 10.40 -0.09 -1.88
CA LEU A 133 9.87 -0.33 -3.24
C LEU A 133 8.41 -0.83 -3.29
N PRO A 134 7.99 -1.86 -2.52
CA PRO A 134 6.60 -2.31 -2.53
C PRO A 134 5.62 -1.29 -1.95
N PHE A 135 6.04 -0.38 -1.05
CA PHE A 135 5.13 0.61 -0.46
C PHE A 135 4.58 1.61 -1.47
N GLY A 136 5.26 1.83 -2.61
CA GLY A 136 4.71 2.61 -3.72
C GLY A 136 3.42 2.03 -4.33
N ARG A 137 3.16 0.73 -4.08
CA ARG A 137 1.94 0.01 -4.50
C ARG A 137 1.12 -0.48 -3.31
N TYR A 138 1.24 0.18 -2.16
CA TYR A 138 0.53 -0.23 -0.94
C TYR A 138 -0.99 -0.15 -1.12
N PHE A 139 -1.67 -1.25 -0.77
CA PHE A 139 -3.12 -1.31 -0.66
C PHE A 139 -3.50 -1.68 0.78
N PRO A 140 -4.30 -0.83 1.46
CA PRO A 140 -4.64 -1.06 2.85
C PRO A 140 -5.59 -2.24 3.01
N ALA A 141 -5.51 -2.85 4.19
CA ALA A 141 -6.44 -3.84 4.66
C ALA A 141 -7.83 -3.23 4.91
N PHE A 142 -8.89 -3.97 4.61
CA PHE A 142 -10.26 -3.60 4.98
C PHE A 142 -10.84 -4.73 5.83
N LYS A 143 -11.44 -4.39 6.98
CA LYS A 143 -12.12 -5.39 7.81
C LYS A 143 -13.47 -5.72 7.18
N THR A 144 -13.55 -6.85 6.51
CA THR A 144 -14.85 -7.50 6.27
C THR A 144 -15.33 -8.05 7.60
N SER A 145 -16.61 -7.85 7.95
CA SER A 145 -17.18 -8.30 9.23
C SER A 145 -17.24 -9.83 9.37
N ASP A 146 -16.85 -10.54 8.31
CA ASP A 146 -16.82 -12.00 8.23
C ASP A 146 -15.41 -12.49 8.57
N GLY A 147 -15.12 -12.78 9.84
CA GLY A 147 -13.83 -13.34 10.23
C GLY A 147 -13.63 -13.45 11.73
N LYS A 148 -14.15 -14.54 12.30
CA LYS A 148 -13.63 -15.18 13.52
C LYS A 148 -12.13 -15.46 13.39
#